data_AF-A0A3C0FI67-F1
#
_entry.id   AF-A0A3C0FI67-F1
#
_cell.length_a   1.000
_cell.length_b   1.000
_cell.length_c   1.000
_cell.angle_alpha   90.00
_cell.angle_beta   90.00
_cell.angle_gamma   90.00
#
_symmetry.space_group_name_H-M   'P 1'
#
loop_
_entity.id
_entity.type
_entity.pdbx_description
1 polymer ?
#
loop_
_entity_poly.entity_id
_entity_poly.type
_entity_poly.pdbx_seq_one_letter_code
_entity_poly.pdbx_strand_id
1 'polypeptide(L)' 'MSTQVEKDQVSGRETTGHEWDGIKELNTPLPSWWVYVFWITVIWSVG' A
#
# COMPACT_ATOMS: atom_id res chain seq x y z
N MET A 1 13.66 -1.32 -17.73
CA MET A 1 12.50 -1.31 -16.82
C MET A 1 12.71 -0.14 -15.86
N SER A 2 11.91 0.93 -15.93
CA SER A 2 12.19 2.21 -15.27
C SER A 2 12.18 2.11 -13.74
N THR A 3 13.34 1.88 -13.14
CA THR A 3 13.63 1.81 -11.69
C THR A 3 13.64 3.19 -11.00
N GLN A 4 12.71 4.10 -11.34
CA GLN A 4 12.67 5.42 -10.71
C GLN A 4 11.47 5.52 -9.76
N VAL A 5 11.78 5.67 -8.47
CA VAL A 5 10.80 5.99 -7.43
C VAL A 5 10.32 7.42 -7.67
N GLU A 6 9.13 7.55 -8.24
CA GLU A 6 8.48 8.84 -8.51
C GLU A 6 7.61 9.24 -7.31
N LYS A 7 7.56 10.54 -7.02
CA LYS A 7 6.67 11.10 -6.03
C LYS A 7 5.38 11.54 -6.70
N ASP A 8 4.27 10.92 -6.32
CA ASP A 8 2.95 11.25 -6.83
C ASP A 8 2.56 12.70 -6.46
N GLN A 9 2.01 13.44 -7.43
CA GLN A 9 1.72 14.86 -7.28
C GLN A 9 0.49 15.13 -6.42
N VAL A 10 -0.48 14.20 -6.38
CA VAL A 10 -1.75 14.38 -5.67
C VAL A 10 -1.61 13.97 -4.21
N SER A 11 -1.06 12.79 -3.96
CA SER A 11 -0.91 12.22 -2.62
C SER A 11 0.40 12.61 -1.94
N GLY A 12 1.40 13.06 -2.70
CA GLY A 12 2.75 13.37 -2.21
C GLY A 12 3.55 12.13 -1.80
N ARG A 13 3.11 10.92 -2.17
CA ARG A 13 3.72 9.66 -1.75
C ARG A 13 4.61 9.05 -2.82
N GLU A 14 5.55 8.23 -2.40
CA GLU A 14 6.47 7.54 -3.29
C GLU A 14 5.77 6.36 -3.98
N THR A 15 6.17 6.08 -5.21
CA THR A 15 5.71 4.91 -5.97
C THR A 15 6.67 3.74 -5.80
N THR A 16 6.23 2.52 -6.12
CA THR A 16 7.05 1.29 -6.01
C THR A 16 8.14 1.16 -7.10
N GLY A 17 8.23 2.12 -8.02
CA GLY A 17 9.22 2.13 -9.10
C GLY A 17 8.93 1.14 -10.24
N HIS A 18 7.72 0.58 -10.30
CA HIS A 18 7.24 -0.22 -11.41
C HIS A 18 6.01 0.44 -12.04
N GLU A 19 5.93 0.37 -13.37
CA GLU A 19 4.81 0.87 -14.16
C GLU A 19 4.23 -0.28 -14.98
N TRP A 20 2.92 -0.46 -14.87
CA TRP A 20 2.16 -1.51 -15.54
C TRP A 20 1.07 -0.86 -16.37
N ASP A 21 1.25 -0.82 -17.69
CA ASP A 21 0.23 -0.28 -18.62
C ASP A 21 -0.25 1.14 -18.24
N GLY A 22 0.70 2.01 -17.85
CA GLY A 22 0.42 3.38 -17.38
C GLY A 22 -0.05 3.50 -15.93
N ILE A 23 -0.23 2.40 -15.20
CA ILE A 23 -0.58 2.39 -13.77
C ILE A 23 0.69 2.24 -12.92
N LYS A 24 0.80 3.04 -11.86
CA LYS A 24 1.88 2.99 -10.88
C LYS A 24 1.30 2.79 -9.48
N GLU A 25 1.99 2.02 -8.65
CA GLU A 25 1.53 1.70 -7.31
C GLU A 25 2.13 2.68 -6.29
N LEU A 26 1.30 3.17 -5.37
CA LEU A 26 1.75 3.97 -4.23
C LEU A 26 2.32 3.09 -3.13
N ASN A 27 3.45 3.50 -2.56
CA ASN A 27 4.05 2.88 -1.38
C ASN A 27 3.50 3.52 -0.10
N THR A 28 2.25 3.17 0.24
CA THR A 28 1.60 3.59 1.49
C THR A 28 1.66 2.50 2.54
N PRO A 29 1.88 2.84 3.83
CA PRO A 29 1.60 1.89 4.90
C PRO A 29 0.10 1.57 4.95
N LEU A 30 -0.24 0.35 5.38
CA LEU A 30 -1.64 -0.04 5.60
C LEU A 30 -2.29 0.86 6.66
N PRO A 31 -3.59 1.17 6.55
CA PRO A 31 -4.30 1.92 7.58
C PRO A 31 -4.27 1.18 8.93
N SER A 32 -3.89 1.87 10.02
CA SER A 32 -3.74 1.23 11.34
C SER A 32 -5.03 0.57 11.84
N TRP A 33 -6.19 1.17 11.57
CA TRP A 33 -7.50 0.60 11.93
C TRP A 33 -7.75 -0.74 11.22
N TRP A 34 -7.30 -0.87 9.96
CA TRP A 34 -7.48 -2.08 9.18
C TRP A 34 -6.64 -3.22 9.76
N VAL A 35 -5.40 -2.93 10.17
CA VAL A 35 -4.52 -3.92 10.83
C VAL A 35 -5.13 -4.41 12.14
N TYR A 36 -5.73 -3.51 12.94
CA TYR A 36 -6.43 -3.91 14.16
C TYR A 36 -7.64 -4.82 13.87
N VAL A 37 -8.46 -4.46 12.88
CA VAL A 37 -9.61 -5.30 12.46
C VAL A 37 -9.13 -6.66 11.96
N PHE A 38 -8.08 -6.71 11.14
CA PHE A 38 -7.50 -7.96 10.66
C PHE A 38 -7.10 -8.87 11.83
N TRP A 39 -6.36 -8.36 12.83
CA TRP A 39 -5.98 -9.15 14.00
C TRP A 39 -7.16 -9.58 14.88
N ILE A 40 -8.21 -8.75 15.01
CA ILE A 40 -9.44 -9.13 15.71
C ILE A 40 -10.08 -10.36 15.05
N THR A 41 -10.15 -10.41 13.71
CA THR A 41 -10.74 -11.56 13.01
C THR A 41 -9.91 -12.84 13.18
N VAL A 42 -8.58 -12.72 13.21
CA VAL A 42 -7.68 -13.85 13.50
C VAL A 42 -7.95 -14.38 14.91
N ILE A 43 -8.00 -13.50 15.91
CA ILE A 43 -8.31 -13.89 17.30
C ILE A 43 -9.70 -14.53 17.40
N TRP A 44 -10.70 -13.97 16.71
CA TRP A 44 -12.06 -14.50 16.68
C TRP A 44 -12.13 -15.91 16.11
N SER A 45 -11.33 -16.23 15.08
CA SER A 45 -11.33 -17.58 14.46
C SER A 45 -10.79 -18.69 15.36
N VAL A 46 -10.10 -18.33 16.45
CA VAL A 46 -9.57 -19.29 17.43
C VAL A 46 -10.60 -19.61 18.53
N GLY A 47 -11.67 -18.80 18.64
CA GLY A 47 -12.74 -18.94 19.64
C GLY A 47 -13.95 -19.73 19.17
#